data_AF-A0A1J3JVD7-F1
#
_entry.id   AF-A0A1J3JVD7-F1
#
_cell.length_a   1.000
_cell.length_b   1.000
_cell.length_c   1.000
_cell.angle_alpha   90.00
_cell.angle_beta   90.00
_cell.angle_gamma   90.00
#
_symmetry.space_group_name_H-M   'P 1'
#
loop_
_entity.id
_entity.type
_entity.pdbx_description
1 polymer ?
#
loop_
_entity_poly.entity_id
_entity_poly.type
_entity_poly.pdbx_seq_one_letter_code
_entity_poly.pdbx_strand_id
1 'polypeptide(L)'
;ETKYQLHAKDIVKSMDVSKYDGIVCVSGDGVLVEVVNGLLEREDWRTALKLPIGMVPAGSGNGMIKSLLEPVGLPCSATSATISIIRGRSRSLDVATIKQGTTKFFSVLMLAWGLVA
;
A
#
# COMPACT_ATOMS: atom_id res chain seq x y z
N GLU A 1 15.14 -3.14 -2.96
CA GLU A 1 15.32 -1.97 -2.08
C GLU A 1 14.96 -0.73 -2.88
N THR A 2 14.12 0.16 -2.34
CA THR A 2 13.81 1.45 -2.96
C THR A 2 14.93 2.45 -2.64
N LYS A 3 15.13 3.47 -3.48
CA LYS A 3 16.34 4.32 -3.44
C LYS A 3 16.02 5.81 -3.48
N TYR A 4 14.88 6.17 -4.07
CA TYR A 4 14.40 7.53 -4.19
C TYR A 4 12.86 7.52 -4.11
N GLN A 5 12.27 8.70 -3.98
CA GLN A 5 10.80 8.88 -3.91
C GLN A 5 10.15 8.40 -5.22
N LEU A 6 9.01 7.70 -5.14
CA LEU A 6 8.34 7.06 -6.28
C LEU A 6 9.08 5.86 -6.88
N HIS A 7 10.23 5.44 -6.35
CA HIS A 7 10.91 4.26 -6.86
C HIS A 7 10.06 2.98 -6.69
N ALA A 8 9.25 2.86 -5.63
CA ALA A 8 8.37 1.69 -5.47
C ALA A 8 7.31 1.64 -6.59
N LYS A 9 6.79 2.81 -6.98
CA LYS A 9 5.83 2.97 -8.08
C LYS A 9 6.41 2.48 -9.41
N ASP A 10 7.63 2.92 -9.74
CA ASP A 10 8.31 2.54 -10.98
C ASP A 10 8.56 1.02 -11.06
N ILE A 11 8.97 0.43 -9.92
CA ILE A 11 9.21 -1.01 -9.81
C ILE A 11 7.91 -1.78 -10.08
N VAL A 12 6.82 -1.52 -9.34
CA VAL A 12 5.59 -2.31 -9.49
C VAL A 12 4.89 -2.09 -10.83
N LYS A 13 5.10 -0.92 -11.46
CA LYS A 13 4.59 -0.64 -12.80
C LYS A 13 5.28 -1.47 -13.88
N SER A 14 6.57 -1.78 -13.72
CA SER A 14 7.37 -2.56 -14.68
C SER A 14 7.52 -4.05 -14.33
N MET A 15 7.22 -4.42 -13.08
CA MET A 15 7.33 -5.78 -12.58
C MET A 15 6.31 -6.72 -13.24
N ASP A 16 6.70 -7.98 -13.46
CA ASP A 16 5.76 -9.02 -13.87
C ASP A 16 5.03 -9.58 -12.64
N VAL A 17 3.79 -9.12 -12.42
CA VAL A 17 2.97 -9.51 -11.25
C VAL A 17 2.60 -10.99 -11.25
N SER A 18 2.67 -11.69 -12.39
CA SER A 18 2.33 -13.12 -12.47
C SER A 18 3.36 -14.03 -11.78
N LYS A 19 4.57 -13.52 -11.54
CA LYS A 19 5.67 -14.25 -10.90
C LYS A 19 5.64 -14.23 -9.38
N TYR A 20 4.68 -13.50 -8.79
CA TYR A 20 4.61 -13.26 -7.36
C TYR A 20 3.23 -13.61 -6.83
N ASP A 21 3.16 -14.13 -5.60
CA ASP A 21 1.90 -14.40 -4.90
C ASP A 21 1.43 -13.23 -4.03
N GLY A 22 2.30 -12.24 -3.79
CA GLY A 22 1.98 -11.06 -3.00
C GLY A 22 3.12 -10.03 -2.98
N ILE A 23 2.82 -8.82 -2.52
CA ILE A 23 3.80 -7.74 -2.30
C ILE A 23 3.87 -7.45 -0.81
N VAL A 24 5.07 -7.40 -0.23
CA VAL A 24 5.25 -6.98 1.17
C VAL A 24 6.03 -5.68 1.21
N CYS A 25 5.40 -4.63 1.74
CA CYS A 25 5.99 -3.32 1.94
C CYS A 25 6.51 -3.20 3.37
N VAL A 26 7.83 -3.03 3.54
CA VAL A 26 8.46 -2.78 4.85
C VAL A 26 8.82 -1.30 4.92
N SER A 27 7.87 -0.46 5.35
CA SER A 27 8.01 1.00 5.39
C SER A 27 6.86 1.64 6.17
N GLY A 28 6.57 2.92 5.92
CA GLY A 28 5.34 3.59 6.32
C GLY A 28 4.29 3.65 5.20
N ASP A 29 3.21 4.40 5.44
CA ASP A 29 2.04 4.52 4.56
C ASP A 29 2.37 5.04 3.14
N GLY A 30 3.42 5.88 3.01
CA GLY A 30 3.82 6.45 1.72
C GLY A 30 4.19 5.40 0.66
N VAL A 31 4.85 4.32 1.06
CA VAL A 31 5.22 3.25 0.12
C VAL A 31 3.98 2.47 -0.34
N LEU A 32 2.98 2.29 0.52
CA LEU A 32 1.70 1.70 0.09
C LEU A 32 1.05 2.57 -1.00
N VAL A 33 1.05 3.89 -0.83
CA VAL A 33 0.50 4.82 -1.84
C VAL A 33 1.26 4.69 -3.16
N GLU A 34 2.60 4.64 -3.13
CA GLU A 34 3.41 4.45 -4.33
C GLU A 34 3.10 3.13 -5.05
N VAL A 35 3.02 2.03 -4.29
CA VAL A 35 2.72 0.70 -4.83
C VAL A 35 1.32 0.66 -5.46
N VAL A 36 0.31 1.16 -4.76
CA VAL A 36 -1.08 1.14 -5.26
C VAL A 36 -1.24 2.01 -6.49
N ASN A 37 -0.65 3.22 -6.50
CA ASN A 37 -0.66 4.08 -7.69
C ASN A 37 0.09 3.43 -8.85
N GLY A 38 1.22 2.75 -8.59
CA GLY A 38 1.99 2.06 -9.62
C GLY A 38 1.22 0.89 -10.25
N LEU A 39 0.51 0.10 -9.43
CA LEU A 39 -0.34 -0.99 -9.92
C LEU A 39 -1.54 -0.48 -10.73
N LEU A 40 -2.15 0.63 -10.29
CA LEU A 40 -3.30 1.25 -10.96
C LEU A 40 -2.97 1.97 -12.28
N GLU A 41 -1.70 2.32 -12.50
CA GLU A 41 -1.22 2.90 -13.76
C GLU A 41 -0.92 1.86 -14.85
N ARG A 42 -0.99 0.58 -14.52
CA ARG A 42 -0.74 -0.49 -15.50
C ARG A 42 -1.95 -0.72 -16.40
N GLU A 43 -1.71 -1.24 -17.59
CA GLU A 43 -2.80 -1.65 -18.49
C GLU A 43 -3.59 -2.83 -17.92
N ASP A 44 -2.91 -3.76 -17.26
CA ASP A 44 -3.46 -4.96 -16.60
C ASP A 44 -3.87 -4.72 -15.13
N TRP A 45 -4.12 -3.46 -14.73
CA TRP A 45 -4.36 -3.07 -13.33
C TRP A 45 -5.42 -3.90 -12.60
N ARG A 46 -6.46 -4.37 -13.31
CA ARG A 46 -7.53 -5.21 -12.72
C ARG A 46 -7.04 -6.55 -12.22
N THR A 47 -6.03 -7.12 -12.88
CA THR A 47 -5.40 -8.37 -12.47
C THR A 47 -4.30 -8.07 -11.46
N ALA A 48 -3.52 -7.02 -11.69
CA ALA A 48 -2.44 -6.60 -10.80
C ALA A 48 -2.93 -6.26 -9.38
N LEU A 49 -4.09 -5.61 -9.23
CA LEU A 49 -4.69 -5.30 -7.92
C LEU A 49 -5.20 -6.53 -7.15
N LYS A 50 -5.34 -7.69 -7.78
CA LYS A 50 -5.70 -8.93 -7.07
C LYS A 50 -4.53 -9.50 -6.27
N LEU A 51 -3.31 -9.03 -6.55
CA LEU A 51 -2.12 -9.42 -5.82
C LEU A 51 -2.19 -8.84 -4.39
N PRO A 52 -2.22 -9.67 -3.34
CA PRO A 52 -2.35 -9.20 -1.97
C PRO A 52 -1.13 -8.37 -1.56
N ILE A 53 -1.39 -7.27 -0.85
CA ILE A 53 -0.36 -6.37 -0.35
C ILE A 53 -0.30 -6.48 1.18
N GLY A 54 0.84 -6.91 1.69
CA GLY A 54 1.18 -6.91 3.11
C GLY A 54 2.00 -5.67 3.49
N MET A 55 1.83 -5.18 4.71
CA MET A 55 2.59 -4.06 5.23
C MET A 55 3.24 -4.41 6.57
N VAL A 56 4.52 -4.07 6.72
CA VAL A 56 5.28 -4.22 7.96
C VAL A 56 5.75 -2.82 8.40
N PRO A 57 5.45 -2.40 9.64
CA PRO A 57 5.73 -1.05 10.08
C PRO A 57 7.24 -0.84 10.24
N ALA A 58 7.79 0.07 9.46
CA ALA A 58 9.18 0.51 9.54
C ALA A 58 9.37 2.01 9.26
N GLY A 59 8.27 2.76 9.07
CA GLY A 59 8.29 4.20 8.83
C GLY A 59 7.76 5.03 9.99
N SER A 60 7.71 6.35 9.80
CA SER A 60 7.15 7.31 10.76
C SER A 60 5.62 7.34 10.78
N GLY A 61 4.97 7.14 9.63
CA GLY A 61 3.52 6.99 9.49
C GLY A 61 3.14 5.55 9.21
N ASN A 62 2.44 4.91 10.15
CA ASN A 62 1.95 3.53 10.04
C ASN A 62 0.43 3.46 10.31
N GLY A 63 -0.30 4.49 9.89
CA GLY A 63 -1.73 4.64 10.13
C GLY A 63 -2.50 3.46 9.54
N MET A 64 -2.16 3.05 8.32
CA MET A 64 -2.84 1.94 7.67
C MET A 64 -2.61 0.61 8.39
N ILE A 65 -1.37 0.36 8.80
CA ILE A 65 -0.99 -0.85 9.53
C ILE A 65 -1.72 -0.92 10.87
N LYS A 66 -1.78 0.22 11.59
CA LYS A 66 -2.51 0.33 12.84
C LYS A 66 -4.01 0.06 12.62
N SER A 67 -4.63 0.65 11.60
CA SER A 67 -6.04 0.44 11.26
C SER A 67 -6.37 -1.02 10.90
N LEU A 68 -5.40 -1.76 10.35
CA LEU A 68 -5.58 -3.19 10.05
C LEU A 68 -5.40 -4.09 11.29
N LEU A 69 -4.46 -3.75 12.19
CA LEU A 69 -4.11 -4.57 13.36
C LEU A 69 -5.00 -4.29 14.59
N GLU A 70 -5.47 -3.06 14.77
CA GLU A 70 -6.28 -2.66 15.93
C GLU A 70 -7.61 -3.44 16.03
N PRO A 71 -8.39 -3.65 14.95
CA PRO A 71 -9.62 -4.44 15.02
C PRO A 71 -9.42 -5.92 15.35
N VAL A 72 -8.19 -6.43 15.21
CA VAL A 72 -7.83 -7.82 15.58
C VAL A 72 -7.09 -7.89 16.93
N GLY A 73 -7.03 -6.78 17.67
CA GLY A 73 -6.41 -6.71 18.99
C GLY A 73 -4.89 -6.85 18.99
N LEU A 74 -4.22 -6.58 17.86
CA LEU A 74 -2.77 -6.70 17.75
C LEU A 74 -2.10 -5.32 17.81
N PRO A 75 -0.97 -5.19 18.52
CA PRO A 75 -0.22 -3.95 18.54
C PRO A 75 0.42 -3.68 17.17
N CYS A 76 0.57 -2.41 16.81
CA CYS A 76 1.29 -1.99 15.60
C CYS A 76 2.79 -2.23 15.76
N SER A 77 3.23 -3.46 15.48
CA SER A 77 4.61 -3.90 15.57
C SER A 77 4.99 -4.74 14.35
N ALA A 78 6.29 -4.79 14.05
CA ALA A 78 6.81 -5.60 12.95
C ALA A 78 6.42 -7.08 13.11
N THR A 79 6.47 -7.60 14.33
CA THR A 79 6.11 -8.98 14.66
C THR A 79 4.63 -9.26 14.40
N SER A 80 3.73 -8.41 14.90
CA SER A 80 2.28 -8.57 14.71
C SER A 80 1.89 -8.52 13.23
N ALA A 81 2.46 -7.56 12.49
CA ALA A 81 2.23 -7.41 11.07
C ALA A 81 2.73 -8.63 10.29
N THR A 82 3.96 -9.09 10.57
CA THR A 82 4.58 -10.24 9.91
C THR A 82 3.77 -11.51 10.14
N ILE A 83 3.35 -11.78 11.38
CA ILE A 83 2.50 -12.95 11.69
C ILE A 83 1.16 -12.86 10.96
N SER A 84 0.57 -11.66 10.85
CA SER A 84 -0.70 -11.46 10.15
C SER A 84 -0.57 -11.71 8.63
N ILE A 85 0.54 -11.30 8.02
CA ILE A 85 0.86 -11.57 6.61
C ILE A 85 1.05 -13.07 6.38
N ILE A 86 1.85 -13.74 7.24
CA ILE A 86 2.09 -15.20 7.14
C ILE A 86 0.79 -15.99 7.28
N ARG A 87 -0.14 -15.55 8.13
CA ARG A 87 -1.47 -16.16 8.26
C ARG A 87 -2.32 -16.05 6.99
N GLY A 88 -1.94 -15.21 6.02
CA GLY A 88 -2.55 -15.17 4.68
C GLY A 88 -3.98 -14.62 4.64
N ARG A 89 -4.45 -13.95 5.70
CA ARG A 89 -5.79 -13.35 5.72
C ARG A 89 -5.77 -12.01 4.98
N SER A 90 -6.37 -11.97 3.80
CA SER A 90 -6.57 -10.73 3.05
C SER A 90 -7.90 -10.06 3.41
N ARG A 91 -7.93 -8.74 3.27
CA ARG A 91 -9.15 -7.92 3.36
C ARG A 91 -9.17 -6.98 2.15
N SER A 92 -10.33 -6.82 1.55
CA SER A 92 -10.53 -5.80 0.53
C SER A 92 -10.44 -4.42 1.17
N LEU A 93 -9.86 -3.47 0.43
CA LEU A 93 -9.69 -2.09 0.85
C LEU A 93 -10.21 -1.17 -0.24
N ASP A 94 -10.81 -0.07 0.19
CA ASP A 94 -11.32 0.95 -0.71
C ASP A 94 -10.18 1.84 -1.21
N VAL A 95 -10.30 2.31 -2.44
CA VAL A 95 -9.34 3.25 -3.05
C VAL A 95 -10.12 4.45 -3.57
N ALA A 96 -9.76 5.64 -3.10
CA ALA A 96 -10.30 6.89 -3.59
C ALA A 96 -9.54 7.33 -4.85
N THR A 97 -10.27 7.71 -5.89
CA THR A 97 -9.69 8.37 -7.07
C THR A 97 -9.82 9.88 -6.92
N ILE A 98 -8.71 10.59 -6.97
CA ILE A 98 -8.67 12.05 -6.94
C ILE A 98 -8.28 12.54 -8.34
N LYS A 99 -9.05 13.49 -8.86
CA LYS A 99 -8.77 14.16 -10.13
C LYS A 99 -8.66 15.66 -9.90
N GLN A 100 -7.53 16.24 -10.28
CA GLN A 100 -7.25 17.68 -10.21
C GLN A 100 -6.79 18.16 -11.58
N GLY A 101 -7.71 18.77 -12.35
CA GLY A 101 -7.45 19.15 -13.74
C GLY A 101 -7.11 17.92 -14.60
N THR A 102 -5.89 17.90 -15.13
CA THR A 102 -5.33 16.79 -15.92
C THR A 102 -4.68 15.70 -15.07
N THR A 103 -4.38 15.97 -13.80
CA THR A 103 -3.73 15.03 -12.89
C THR A 103 -4.74 14.09 -12.25
N LYS A 104 -4.40 12.80 -12.21
CA LYS A 104 -5.17 11.76 -11.53
C LYS A 104 -4.24 10.99 -10.59
N PHE A 105 -4.65 10.83 -9.33
CA PHE A 105 -3.92 10.02 -8.35
C PHE A 105 -4.89 9.29 -7.44
N PHE A 106 -4.38 8.29 -6.72
CA PHE A 106 -5.19 7.42 -5.87
C PHE A 106 -4.76 7.55 -4.41
N SER A 107 -5.75 7.56 -3.50
CA SER A 107 -5.54 7.54 -2.05
C SER A 107 -6.18 6.30 -1.43
N VAL A 108 -5.53 5.77 -0.39
CA VAL A 108 -5.88 4.50 0.27
C VAL A 108 -6.18 4.65 1.76
N LEU A 109 -5.89 5.81 2.35
CA LEU A 109 -6.06 6.04 3.80
C LEU A 109 -6.71 7.39 4.08
N MET A 110 -6.08 8.46 3.63
CA MET A 110 -6.50 9.82 3.97
C MET A 110 -6.15 10.79 2.85
N LEU A 111 -7.02 11.77 2.64
CA LEU A 111 -6.74 13.01 1.93
C LEU A 111 -7.07 14.15 2.90
N ALA A 112 -6.09 14.99 3.22
CA ALA A 112 -6.26 16.09 4.18
C ALA A 112 -5.96 17.44 3.51
N TRP A 113 -6.59 18.51 4.01
CA TRP A 113 -6.37 19.89 3.60
C TRP A 113 -6.56 20.84 4.80
N GLY A 114 -5.88 21.98 4.79
CA GLY A 114 -5.96 22.97 5.87
C GLY A 114 -5.03 22.63 7.05
N LEU A 115 -5.53 22.78 8.29
CA LEU A 115 -4.73 22.67 9.52
C LEU A 115 -4.04 21.32 9.73
N VAL A 116 -4.60 20.25 9.17
CA VAL A 116 -4.12 18.87 9.35
C VAL A 116 -3.02 18.51 8.35
N ALA A 117 -2.89 19.28 7.25
CA ALA A 117 -1.99 18.99 6.13
C ALA A 117 -0.58 19.56 6.31
#